data_AF-A0A8T1U4P8-F1
#
_entry.id   AF-A0A8T1U4P8-F1
#
_cell.length_a   1.000
_cell.length_b   1.000
_cell.length_c   1.000
_cell.angle_alpha   90.00
_cell.angle_beta   90.00
_cell.angle_gamma   90.00
#
_symmetry.space_group_name_H-M   'P 1'
#
loop_
_entity.id
_entity.type
_entity.pdbx_description
1 polymer ?
#
loop_
_entity_poly.entity_id
_entity_poly.type
_entity_poly.pdbx_seq_one_letter_code
_entity_poly.pdbx_strand_id
1 'polypeptide(L)'
;MREKRSPKEVFKLLRLKNTNTRLENNPELLGWLRYTMTYRDMMGGSKWYPDGEIYLRLLKVAPEAQLATFFQSLRNIPDLKVVGENLQKTQYAHWRTFGMQPRDLAKSLGIMKLLESGAVKSDPRYLIYDGYLSFSKIKLD
;
A
#
# COMPACT_ATOMS: atom_id res chain seq x y z
N MET A 1 23.81 21.07 -8.59
CA MET A 1 22.78 20.01 -8.58
C MET A 1 21.45 20.66 -8.91
N ARG A 2 20.64 20.15 -9.86
CA ARG A 2 19.25 20.61 -9.97
C ARG A 2 18.53 20.09 -8.72
N GLU A 3 18.04 20.98 -7.85
CA GLU A 3 17.20 20.60 -6.71
C GLU A 3 15.98 19.84 -7.24
N LYS A 4 15.97 18.51 -7.08
CA LYS A 4 14.79 17.71 -7.41
C LYS A 4 13.74 17.96 -6.34
N ARG A 5 12.53 18.32 -6.79
CA ARG A 5 11.37 18.50 -5.91
C ARG A 5 11.16 17.25 -5.06
N SER A 6 10.83 17.42 -3.79
CA SER A 6 10.52 16.30 -2.91
C SER A 6 9.32 15.50 -3.46
N PRO A 7 9.21 14.20 -3.17
CA PRO A 7 8.06 13.39 -3.56
C PRO A 7 6.73 13.99 -3.06
N LYS A 8 6.75 14.65 -1.90
CA LYS A 8 5.60 15.40 -1.35
C LYS A 8 5.15 16.54 -2.27
N GLU A 9 6.08 17.30 -2.85
CA GLU A 9 5.75 18.39 -3.77
C GLU A 9 5.23 17.86 -5.09
N VAL A 10 5.87 16.82 -5.64
CA VAL A 10 5.40 16.18 -6.88
C VAL A 10 4.00 15.59 -6.70
N PHE A 11 3.73 14.94 -5.57
CA PHE A 11 2.39 14.42 -5.25
C PHE A 11 1.32 15.52 -5.28
N LYS A 12 1.61 16.70 -4.69
CA LYS A 12 0.68 17.84 -4.69
C LYS A 12 0.40 18.36 -6.10
N LEU A 13 1.41 18.37 -6.97
CA LEU A 13 1.30 18.86 -8.34
C LEU A 13 0.46 17.94 -9.22
N LEU A 14 0.57 16.63 -9.01
CA LEU A 14 -0.19 15.62 -9.77
C LEU A 14 -1.69 15.64 -9.46
N ARG A 15 -2.12 16.29 -8.37
CA ARG A 15 -3.53 16.46 -7.99
C ARG A 15 -4.33 15.15 -8.14
N LEU A 16 -3.78 14.06 -7.60
CA LEU A 16 -4.27 12.67 -7.73
C LEU A 16 -5.66 12.39 -7.10
N LYS A 17 -6.52 13.40 -6.93
CA LYS A 17 -7.86 13.24 -6.37
C LYS A 17 -8.83 12.68 -7.42
N ASN A 18 -9.53 11.61 -7.05
CA ASN A 18 -10.70 11.03 -7.72
C ASN A 18 -10.59 10.86 -9.23
N THR A 19 -9.70 9.98 -9.67
CA THR A 19 -9.89 9.35 -10.99
C THR A 19 -10.88 8.19 -10.85
N ASN A 20 -11.91 8.12 -11.69
CA ASN A 20 -12.77 6.92 -11.81
C ASN A 20 -11.98 5.66 -12.27
N THR A 21 -10.70 5.82 -12.55
CA THR A 21 -9.74 4.76 -12.86
C THR A 21 -9.33 3.98 -11.61
N ARG A 22 -9.23 2.65 -11.76
CA ARG A 22 -8.61 1.78 -10.75
C ARG A 22 -7.18 2.24 -10.46
N LEU A 23 -6.77 2.21 -9.18
CA LEU A 23 -5.49 2.80 -8.74
C LEU A 23 -4.27 2.19 -9.45
N GLU A 24 -4.29 0.89 -9.69
CA GLU A 24 -3.27 0.12 -10.41
C GLU A 24 -3.17 0.46 -11.90
N ASN A 25 -4.19 1.12 -12.44
CA ASN A 25 -4.23 1.59 -13.83
C ASN A 25 -4.05 3.10 -13.93
N ASN A 26 -3.77 3.80 -12.82
CA ASN A 26 -3.55 5.25 -12.81
C ASN A 26 -2.05 5.54 -13.10
N PRO A 27 -1.71 6.00 -14.32
CA PRO A 27 -0.31 6.17 -14.71
C PRO A 27 0.38 7.27 -13.91
N GLU A 28 -0.33 8.31 -13.48
CA GLU A 28 0.22 9.38 -12.65
C GLU A 28 0.61 8.88 -11.25
N LEU A 29 -0.21 8.01 -10.66
CA LEU A 29 0.05 7.40 -9.36
C LEU A 29 1.24 6.44 -9.44
N LEU A 30 1.27 5.56 -10.44
CA LEU A 30 2.41 4.66 -10.64
C LEU A 30 3.70 5.44 -10.97
N GLY A 31 3.59 6.49 -11.79
CA GLY A 31 4.68 7.39 -12.10
C GLY A 31 5.22 8.10 -10.86
N TRP A 32 4.34 8.52 -9.96
CA TRP A 32 4.73 9.12 -8.69
C TRP A 32 5.47 8.12 -7.77
N LEU A 33 5.03 6.87 -7.70
CA LEU A 33 5.73 5.83 -6.92
C LEU A 33 7.15 5.62 -7.46
N ARG A 34 7.29 5.48 -8.79
CA ARG A 34 8.61 5.37 -9.46
C ARG A 34 9.49 6.58 -9.19
N TYR A 35 8.94 7.78 -9.34
CA TYR A 35 9.64 9.03 -9.02
C TYR A 35 10.15 9.03 -7.58
N THR A 36 9.32 8.56 -6.64
CA THR A 36 9.67 8.51 -5.21
C THR A 36 10.81 7.55 -4.95
N MET A 37 10.85 6.39 -5.63
CA MET A 37 11.98 5.46 -5.52
C MET A 37 13.26 6.07 -6.09
N THR A 38 13.20 6.68 -7.28
CA THR A 38 14.34 7.39 -7.86
C THR A 38 14.84 8.52 -6.95
N TYR A 39 13.94 9.24 -6.29
CA TYR A 39 14.31 10.27 -5.32
C TYR A 39 15.05 9.66 -4.11
N ARG A 40 14.55 8.57 -3.54
CA ARG A 40 15.22 7.88 -2.42
C ARG A 40 16.63 7.45 -2.80
N ASP A 41 16.81 6.83 -3.97
CA ASP A 41 18.11 6.36 -4.45
C ASP A 41 19.10 7.52 -4.59
N MET A 42 18.65 8.63 -5.17
CA MET A 42 19.48 9.84 -5.32
C MET A 42 19.87 10.49 -4.00
N MET A 43 18.99 10.45 -3.00
CA MET A 43 19.26 11.05 -1.69
C MET A 43 20.06 10.13 -0.77
N GLY A 44 20.29 8.87 -1.14
CA GLY A 44 21.02 7.90 -0.30
C GLY A 44 20.12 7.13 0.66
N GLY A 45 18.91 6.78 0.22
CA GLY A 45 18.07 5.75 0.84
C GLY A 45 16.72 6.23 1.34
N SER A 46 15.95 5.27 1.89
CA SER A 46 14.56 5.44 2.32
C SER A 46 14.36 6.46 3.45
N LYS A 47 15.39 6.76 4.26
CA LYS A 47 15.33 7.77 5.33
C LYS A 47 14.87 9.16 4.87
N TRP A 48 15.13 9.49 3.61
CA TRP A 48 14.76 10.79 3.02
C TRP A 48 13.30 10.87 2.60
N TYR A 49 12.62 9.73 2.46
CA TYR A 49 11.19 9.68 2.26
C TYR A 49 10.65 8.31 2.69
N PRO A 50 10.38 8.07 3.98
CA PRO A 50 10.06 6.72 4.50
C PRO A 50 8.76 6.14 3.93
N ASP A 51 8.57 4.82 4.05
CA ASP A 51 7.34 4.14 3.56
C ASP A 51 6.09 4.65 4.27
N GLY A 52 6.20 5.02 5.55
CA GLY A 52 5.12 5.70 6.29
C GLY A 52 4.68 7.02 5.65
N GLU A 53 5.62 7.82 5.10
CA GLU A 53 5.26 9.06 4.41
C GLU A 53 4.51 8.79 3.10
N ILE A 54 4.93 7.77 2.34
CA ILE A 54 4.21 7.33 1.14
C ILE A 54 2.79 6.89 1.52
N TYR A 55 2.68 5.99 2.49
CA TYR A 55 1.41 5.45 2.98
C TYR A 55 0.44 6.56 3.40
N LEU A 56 0.90 7.54 4.22
CA LEU A 56 0.09 8.67 4.66
C LEU A 56 -0.39 9.59 3.51
N ARG A 57 0.28 9.60 2.36
CA ARG A 57 -0.21 10.33 1.17
C ARG A 57 -1.24 9.52 0.41
N LEU A 58 -1.04 8.22 0.29
CA LEU A 58 -2.00 7.32 -0.37
C LEU A 58 -3.34 7.25 0.37
N LEU A 59 -3.35 7.40 1.70
CA LEU A 59 -4.57 7.57 2.51
C LEU A 59 -5.42 8.81 2.12
N LYS A 60 -4.84 9.77 1.40
CA LYS A 60 -5.57 10.94 0.88
C LYS A 60 -6.17 10.70 -0.51
N VAL A 61 -5.89 9.54 -1.12
CA VAL A 61 -6.30 9.17 -2.47
C VAL A 61 -7.50 8.24 -2.44
N ALA A 62 -7.47 7.21 -1.58
CA ALA A 62 -8.50 6.20 -1.54
C ALA A 62 -8.70 5.61 -0.12
N PRO A 63 -9.85 4.99 0.15
CA PRO A 63 -10.10 4.27 1.40
C PRO A 63 -9.12 3.11 1.63
N GLU A 64 -8.91 2.78 2.91
CA GLU A 64 -7.96 1.76 3.38
C GLU A 64 -8.04 0.42 2.63
N ALA A 65 -9.26 -0.11 2.45
CA ALA A 65 -9.49 -1.39 1.79
C ALA A 65 -9.09 -1.37 0.30
N GLN A 66 -9.32 -0.25 -0.39
CA GLN A 66 -8.90 -0.08 -1.78
C GLN A 66 -7.38 0.03 -1.88
N LEU A 67 -6.74 0.74 -0.93
CA LEU A 67 -5.28 0.81 -0.85
C LEU A 67 -4.66 -0.56 -0.57
N ALA A 68 -5.27 -1.39 0.28
CA ALA A 68 -4.79 -2.74 0.52
C ALA A 68 -4.76 -3.57 -0.78
N THR A 69 -5.84 -3.52 -1.57
CA THR A 69 -5.88 -4.20 -2.87
C THR A 69 -4.89 -3.62 -3.87
N PHE A 70 -4.66 -2.31 -3.81
CA PHE A 70 -3.69 -1.63 -4.65
C PHE A 70 -2.26 -2.07 -4.30
N PHE A 71 -1.87 -2.07 -3.02
CA PHE A 71 -0.55 -2.53 -2.59
C PHE A 71 -0.30 -3.99 -2.96
N GLN A 72 -1.31 -4.85 -2.79
CA GLN A 72 -1.25 -6.23 -3.24
C GLN A 72 -1.06 -6.33 -4.76
N SER A 73 -1.68 -5.46 -5.56
CA SER A 73 -1.51 -5.44 -7.02
C SER A 73 -0.10 -4.99 -7.45
N LEU A 74 0.52 -4.04 -6.73
CA LEU A 74 1.89 -3.58 -7.01
C LEU A 74 2.91 -4.71 -6.92
N ARG A 75 2.64 -5.74 -6.11
CA ARG A 75 3.49 -6.95 -5.98
C ARG A 75 3.60 -7.74 -7.27
N ASN A 76 2.69 -7.54 -8.22
CA ASN A 76 2.69 -8.17 -9.54
C ASN A 76 3.33 -7.29 -10.63
N ILE A 77 3.77 -6.07 -10.28
CA ILE A 77 4.46 -5.16 -11.18
C ILE A 77 5.96 -5.26 -10.89
N PRO A 78 6.80 -5.78 -11.80
CA PRO A 78 8.19 -6.13 -11.50
C PRO A 78 9.01 -5.02 -10.82
N ASP A 79 8.92 -3.78 -11.32
CA ASP A 79 9.68 -2.64 -10.80
C ASP A 79 9.06 -1.99 -9.55
N LEU A 80 7.82 -2.33 -9.20
CA LEU A 80 7.12 -1.82 -8.01
C LEU A 80 6.86 -2.91 -6.96
N LYS A 81 7.32 -4.14 -7.18
CA LYS A 81 7.05 -5.27 -6.29
C LYS A 81 7.45 -4.99 -4.84
N VAL A 82 8.69 -4.52 -4.64
CA VAL A 82 9.23 -4.19 -3.32
C VAL A 82 8.46 -3.04 -2.67
N VAL A 83 7.99 -2.07 -3.47
CA VAL A 83 7.16 -0.96 -2.98
C VAL A 83 5.82 -1.50 -2.46
N GLY A 84 5.17 -2.39 -3.22
CA GLY A 84 3.96 -3.06 -2.79
C GLY A 84 4.13 -3.84 -1.48
N GLU A 85 5.22 -4.61 -1.36
CA GLU A 85 5.53 -5.37 -0.15
C GLU A 85 5.76 -4.47 1.08
N ASN A 86 6.52 -3.38 0.92
CA ASN A 86 6.81 -2.46 2.03
C ASN A 86 5.58 -1.66 2.46
N LEU A 87 4.77 -1.19 1.52
CA LEU A 87 3.52 -0.50 1.83
C LEU A 87 2.51 -1.44 2.50
N GLN A 88 2.43 -2.70 2.06
CA GLN A 88 1.58 -3.70 2.70
C GLN A 88 2.03 -3.99 4.14
N LYS A 89 3.34 -4.12 4.39
CA LYS A 89 3.89 -4.27 5.76
C LYS A 89 3.60 -3.03 6.62
N THR A 90 3.73 -1.83 6.06
CA THR A 90 3.42 -0.56 6.74
C THR A 90 1.95 -0.52 7.14
N GLN A 91 1.06 -0.94 6.23
CA GLN A 91 -0.38 -1.03 6.48
C GLN A 91 -0.71 -2.07 7.57
N TYR A 92 -0.06 -3.25 7.56
CA TYR A 92 -0.27 -4.25 8.61
C TYR A 92 0.20 -3.77 9.99
N ALA A 93 1.34 -3.08 10.04
CA ALA A 93 1.81 -2.45 11.27
C ALA A 93 0.81 -1.42 11.78
N HIS A 94 0.26 -0.57 10.90
CA HIS A 94 -0.79 0.37 11.25
C HIS A 94 -2.03 -0.32 11.81
N TRP A 95 -2.60 -1.30 11.10
CA TRP A 95 -3.76 -2.06 11.58
C TRP A 95 -3.52 -2.70 12.94
N ARG A 96 -2.34 -3.28 13.17
CA ARG A 96 -1.96 -3.87 14.46
C ARG A 96 -1.91 -2.82 15.57
N THR A 97 -1.26 -1.68 15.33
CA THR A 97 -1.17 -0.57 16.30
C THR A 97 -2.55 -0.04 16.70
N PHE A 98 -3.50 -0.02 15.76
CA PHE A 98 -4.87 0.43 16.01
C PHE A 98 -5.82 -0.70 16.44
N GLY A 99 -5.30 -1.89 16.76
CA GLY A 99 -6.09 -2.98 17.32
C GLY A 99 -7.11 -3.60 16.35
N MET A 100 -6.87 -3.50 15.04
CA MET A 100 -7.73 -4.08 14.00
C MET A 100 -7.91 -5.59 14.25
N GLN A 101 -9.14 -6.00 14.52
CA GLN A 101 -9.46 -7.42 14.72
C GLN A 101 -9.60 -8.14 13.37
N PRO A 102 -9.22 -9.43 13.27
CA PRO A 102 -9.39 -10.23 12.07
C PRO A 102 -10.80 -10.14 11.45
N ARG A 103 -11.83 -10.23 12.29
CA ARG A 103 -13.22 -10.18 11.83
C ARG A 103 -13.58 -8.83 11.20
N ASP A 104 -13.11 -7.74 11.77
CA ASP A 104 -13.37 -6.39 11.26
C ASP A 104 -12.61 -6.16 9.96
N LEU A 105 -11.37 -6.65 9.86
CA LEU A 105 -10.61 -6.64 8.61
C LEU A 105 -11.34 -7.43 7.52
N ALA A 106 -11.77 -8.66 7.81
CA ALA A 106 -12.49 -9.51 6.85
C ALA A 106 -13.79 -8.84 6.36
N LYS A 107 -14.50 -8.13 7.25
CA LYS A 107 -15.67 -7.32 6.89
C LYS A 107 -15.28 -6.15 5.99
N SER A 108 -14.22 -5.40 6.32
CA SER A 108 -13.76 -4.25 5.53
C SER A 108 -13.29 -4.62 4.13
N LEU A 109 -12.69 -5.81 3.98
CA LEU A 109 -12.27 -6.36 2.68
C LEU A 109 -13.42 -7.02 1.92
N GLY A 110 -14.60 -7.18 2.54
CA GLY A 110 -15.75 -7.82 1.92
C GLY A 110 -15.54 -9.32 1.63
N ILE A 111 -14.74 -10.01 2.45
CA ILE A 111 -14.40 -11.44 2.25
C ILE A 111 -15.11 -12.39 3.20
N MET A 112 -15.99 -11.91 4.10
CA MET A 112 -16.70 -12.74 5.07
C MET A 112 -17.33 -13.99 4.43
N LYS A 113 -18.10 -13.82 3.34
CA LYS A 113 -18.71 -14.93 2.59
C LYS A 113 -17.69 -15.85 1.90
N LEU A 114 -16.55 -15.30 1.47
CA LEU A 114 -15.50 -16.08 0.81
C LEU A 114 -14.81 -17.03 1.79
N LEU A 115 -14.54 -16.56 3.01
CA LEU A 115 -13.96 -17.38 4.08
C LEU A 115 -14.86 -18.56 4.45
N GLU A 116 -16.19 -18.36 4.46
CA GLU A 116 -17.18 -19.41 4.72
C GLU A 116 -17.23 -20.48 3.62
N SER A 117 -16.94 -20.10 2.37
CA SER A 117 -17.00 -20.98 1.19
C SER A 117 -15.74 -21.82 0.95
N GLY A 118 -14.64 -21.58 1.68
CA GLY A 118 -13.35 -22.24 1.46
C GLY A 118 -12.64 -21.86 0.15
N ALA A 119 -13.15 -20.86 -0.58
CA ALA A 119 -12.74 -20.53 -1.94
C ALA A 119 -11.55 -19.56 -2.01
N VAL A 120 -10.48 -20.08 -2.62
CA VAL A 120 -9.39 -19.43 -3.36
C VAL A 120 -8.39 -18.60 -2.57
N LYS A 121 -7.32 -19.29 -2.15
CA LYS A 121 -6.07 -18.72 -1.62
C LYS A 121 -5.41 -17.68 -2.54
N SER A 122 -5.80 -17.57 -3.81
CA SER A 122 -5.29 -16.58 -4.75
C SER A 122 -6.13 -15.31 -4.88
N ASP A 123 -7.30 -15.18 -4.23
CA ASP A 123 -8.02 -13.91 -4.19
C ASP A 123 -7.14 -12.86 -3.48
N PRO A 124 -6.89 -11.68 -4.08
CA PRO A 124 -6.00 -10.68 -3.49
C PRO A 124 -6.46 -10.25 -2.09
N ARG A 125 -7.76 -10.23 -1.82
CA ARG A 125 -8.30 -9.87 -0.50
C ARG A 125 -8.06 -10.97 0.53
N TYR A 126 -8.10 -12.24 0.11
CA TYR A 126 -7.69 -13.35 0.97
C TYR A 126 -6.19 -13.27 1.30
N LEU A 127 -5.35 -13.01 0.29
CA LEU A 127 -3.90 -12.85 0.49
C LEU A 127 -3.56 -11.71 1.46
N ILE A 128 -4.30 -10.60 1.40
CA ILE A 128 -4.16 -9.48 2.33
C ILE A 128 -4.55 -9.90 3.74
N TYR A 129 -5.71 -10.55 3.89
CA TYR A 129 -6.20 -11.02 5.18
C TYR A 129 -5.24 -12.02 5.83
N ASP A 130 -4.81 -13.04 5.10
CA ASP A 130 -3.86 -14.06 5.56
C ASP A 130 -2.49 -13.44 5.89
N GLY A 131 -2.03 -12.49 5.08
CA GLY A 131 -0.81 -11.73 5.34
C GLY A 131 -0.87 -10.95 6.65
N TYR A 132 -2.00 -10.30 6.95
CA TYR A 132 -2.20 -9.60 8.22
C TYR A 132 -2.19 -10.56 9.42
N LEU A 133 -2.91 -11.69 9.33
CA LEU A 133 -2.91 -12.71 10.39
C LEU A 133 -1.52 -13.27 10.69
N SER A 134 -0.72 -13.44 9.64
CA SER A 134 0.67 -13.89 9.77
C SER A 134 1.53 -12.82 10.43
N PHE A 135 1.40 -11.56 9.99
CA PHE A 135 2.11 -10.42 10.56
C PHE A 135 1.77 -10.17 12.03
N SER A 136 0.50 -10.28 12.41
CA SER A 136 0.03 -10.01 13.78
C SER A 136 0.51 -11.03 14.81
N LYS A 137 0.89 -12.24 14.37
CA LYS A 137 1.43 -13.31 15.23
C LYS A 137 2.91 -13.13 15.57
N ILE A 138 3.66 -12.30 14.83
CA ILE A 138 5.07 -12.04 15.10
C ILE A 138 5.17 -11.35 16.47
N LYS A 139 5.87 -11.96 17.42
CA LYS A 139 6.19 -11.33 18.71
C LYS A 139 7.21 -10.21 18.47
N LEU A 140 7.03 -9.09 19.14
CA LEU A 140 8.08 -8.08 19.21
C LEU A 140 9.00 -8.53 20.34
N ASP A 141 10.22 -8.93 19.96
CA ASP A 141 11.30 -9.25 20.89
C ASP A 141 11.77 -7.99 21.64
#